data_AF-A0A1V0FY52-F1
#
_entry.id   AF-A0A1V0FY52-F1
#
_cell.length_a   1.000
_cell.length_b   1.000
_cell.length_c   1.000
_cell.angle_alpha   90.00
_cell.angle_beta   90.00
_cell.angle_gamma   90.00
#
_symmetry.space_group_name_H-M   'P 1'
#
loop_
_entity.id
_entity.type
_entity.pdbx_description
1 polymer ?
#
loop_
_entity_poly.entity_id
_entity_poly.type
_entity_poly.pdbx_seq_one_letter_code
_entity_poly.pdbx_strand_id
1 'polypeptide(L)'
;MLPAAKAVISFLLASCRSATPAALDNAADFAALCAAYNIYAAREKLQQVPAFPPAAELLAEANNLNITTSNDSWFTNKDGTIKKADGTVDADETATWTKQNAELVKNPITGEHLYKRLPDGATRQKANRRIKALLSSAKQLTTHYQTAVDAITKHRQQAQQKIQTAIFGTDKSDFDKSRYTAATSRGNLCGDNADGTPEADAPLVYAFICLCTEKDGAAQSECANGITDMVSDAGSQESQAADAWRKIKAACESHRQYSLLTPNTITSVLTTIVGRIGAENSETTTATNDKFTLGKIISSKCDGSASNKQCINFKKQLGSKGGKLSWLDDLTEAAHELAEAERQQAATQNLKASILPINRHAWDVYTSAAYDAENPAQVLPPEQSGPAKLTK
;
A
#
# COMPACT_ATOMS: atom_id res chain seq x y z
N MET A 1 -13.95 -26.75 40.24
CA MET A 1 -12.83 -26.12 40.97
C MET A 1 -11.55 -26.47 40.23
N LEU A 2 -11.03 -25.54 39.42
CA LEU A 2 -9.82 -25.73 38.60
C LEU A 2 -8.56 -25.58 39.47
N PRO A 3 -7.51 -26.40 39.27
CA PRO A 3 -6.20 -26.10 39.82
C PRO A 3 -5.43 -25.16 38.87
N ALA A 4 -4.90 -24.08 39.43
CA ALA A 4 -4.08 -23.10 38.75
C ALA A 4 -2.67 -23.67 38.46
N ALA A 5 -2.28 -23.70 37.18
CA ALA A 5 -0.92 -23.98 36.76
C ALA A 5 -0.08 -22.70 36.87
N LYS A 6 0.90 -22.69 37.78
CA LYS A 6 1.95 -21.66 37.84
C LYS A 6 2.98 -21.93 36.74
N ALA A 7 3.06 -21.04 35.75
CA ALA A 7 4.17 -21.00 34.81
C ALA A 7 5.38 -20.34 35.50
N VAL A 8 6.44 -21.10 35.73
CA VAL A 8 7.74 -20.60 36.19
C VAL A 8 8.51 -20.12 34.97
N ILE A 9 8.74 -18.81 34.88
CA ILE A 9 9.63 -18.20 33.88
C ILE A 9 11.05 -18.29 34.44
N SER A 10 11.87 -19.21 33.91
CA SER A 10 13.31 -19.26 34.19
C SER A 10 14.03 -18.20 33.35
N PHE A 11 14.40 -17.09 33.97
CA PHE A 11 15.45 -16.20 33.48
C PHE A 11 16.82 -16.85 33.77
N LEU A 12 17.50 -17.36 32.75
CA LEU A 12 18.90 -17.79 32.83
C LEU A 12 19.79 -16.56 32.62
N LEU A 13 20.25 -15.97 33.71
CA LEU A 13 21.40 -15.07 33.75
C LEU A 13 22.68 -15.91 33.53
N ALA A 14 23.37 -15.71 32.42
CA ALA A 14 24.70 -16.26 32.20
C ALA A 14 25.75 -15.13 32.26
N SER A 15 26.54 -15.13 33.34
CA SER A 15 27.75 -14.30 33.47
C SER A 15 29.01 -15.13 33.22
N CYS A 16 29.96 -14.50 32.50
CA CYS A 16 31.38 -14.80 32.32
C CYS A 16 31.79 -16.15 31.67
N ARG A 17 32.21 -16.10 30.40
CA ARG A 17 33.32 -16.90 29.86
C ARG A 17 34.16 -16.13 28.84
N SER A 18 35.46 -16.38 28.91
CA SER A 18 36.56 -15.79 28.14
C SER A 18 36.51 -16.11 26.64
N ALA A 19 37.14 -15.22 25.86
CA ALA A 19 37.27 -15.16 24.41
C ALA A 19 37.43 -16.50 23.66
N THR A 20 36.34 -16.88 23.00
CA THR A 20 36.31 -17.54 21.68
C THR A 20 35.48 -16.62 20.78
N PRO A 21 35.74 -16.49 19.46
CA PRO A 21 34.77 -15.84 18.59
C PRO A 21 33.50 -16.66 18.66
N ALA A 22 32.48 -16.13 19.32
CA ALA A 22 31.27 -16.90 19.60
C ALA A 22 30.40 -16.80 18.36
N ALA A 23 30.14 -17.94 17.73
CA ALA A 23 29.10 -18.03 16.71
C ALA A 23 27.83 -17.32 17.21
N LEU A 24 27.12 -16.63 16.31
CA LEU A 24 25.90 -15.85 16.58
C LEU A 24 26.07 -14.49 17.28
N ASP A 25 27.29 -13.95 17.39
CA ASP A 25 27.53 -12.62 17.98
C ASP A 25 26.75 -11.46 17.32
N ASN A 26 26.49 -11.54 16.01
CA ASN A 26 25.69 -10.55 15.27
C ASN A 26 24.23 -10.96 15.07
N ALA A 27 23.77 -12.07 15.67
CA ALA A 27 22.47 -12.66 15.36
C ALA A 27 21.28 -11.74 15.69
N ALA A 28 21.37 -10.94 16.76
CA ALA A 28 20.32 -10.00 17.12
C ALA A 28 20.24 -8.79 16.17
N ASP A 29 21.38 -8.28 15.68
CA ASP A 29 21.42 -7.24 14.65
C ASP A 29 20.92 -7.78 13.31
N PHE A 30 21.37 -8.98 12.94
CA PHE A 30 20.91 -9.70 11.76
C PHE A 30 19.39 -9.92 11.80
N ALA A 31 18.84 -10.37 12.92
CA ALA A 31 17.39 -10.56 13.07
C ALA A 31 16.61 -9.24 12.94
N ALA A 32 17.13 -8.14 13.49
CA ALA A 32 16.53 -6.82 13.34
C ALA A 32 16.52 -6.35 11.87
N LEU A 33 17.62 -6.54 11.14
CA LEU A 33 17.67 -6.21 9.71
C LEU A 33 16.77 -7.13 8.88
N CYS A 34 16.72 -8.43 9.19
CA CYS A 34 15.81 -9.36 8.52
C CYS A 34 14.34 -8.98 8.72
N ALA A 35 13.97 -8.37 9.86
CA ALA A 35 12.63 -7.84 10.05
C ALA A 35 12.31 -6.73 9.03
N ALA A 36 13.25 -5.82 8.73
CA ALA A 36 13.07 -4.82 7.68
C ALA A 36 13.07 -5.44 6.26
N TYR A 37 13.93 -6.43 5.99
CA TYR A 37 13.88 -7.17 4.73
C TYR A 37 12.52 -7.85 4.51
N ASN A 38 11.94 -8.45 5.55
CA ASN A 38 10.65 -9.13 5.46
C ASN A 38 9.47 -8.15 5.32
N ILE A 39 9.63 -6.86 5.65
CA ILE A 39 8.67 -5.81 5.25
C ILE A 39 8.65 -5.71 3.72
N TYR A 40 9.81 -5.69 3.06
CA TYR A 40 9.88 -5.68 1.60
C TYR A 40 9.21 -6.92 0.99
N ALA A 41 9.43 -8.11 1.54
CA ALA A 41 8.80 -9.34 1.06
C ALA A 41 7.25 -9.27 1.15
N ALA A 42 6.72 -8.58 2.16
CA ALA A 42 5.28 -8.42 2.35
C ALA A 42 4.67 -7.20 1.63
N ARG A 43 5.47 -6.34 0.98
CA ARG A 43 5.01 -5.06 0.41
C ARG A 43 3.89 -5.21 -0.61
N GLU A 44 3.89 -6.27 -1.42
CA GLU A 44 2.87 -6.51 -2.45
C GLU A 44 1.47 -6.69 -1.84
N LYS A 45 1.40 -7.11 -0.57
CA LYS A 45 0.13 -7.26 0.17
C LYS A 45 -0.53 -5.92 0.50
N LEU A 46 0.20 -4.80 0.41
CA LEU A 46 -0.35 -3.46 0.64
C LEU A 46 -1.46 -3.11 -0.37
N GLN A 47 -1.44 -3.70 -1.57
CA GLN A 47 -2.47 -3.52 -2.58
C GLN A 47 -3.69 -4.46 -2.37
N GLN A 48 -3.62 -5.42 -1.45
CA GLN A 48 -4.65 -6.47 -1.27
C GLN A 48 -5.73 -6.11 -0.23
N VAL A 49 -5.69 -4.91 0.35
CA VAL A 49 -6.71 -4.42 1.31
C VAL A 49 -8.01 -4.11 0.55
N PRO A 50 -9.22 -4.40 1.08
CA PRO A 50 -10.46 -4.47 0.28
C PRO A 50 -10.62 -3.29 -0.67
N ALA A 51 -10.74 -3.62 -1.96
CA ALA A 51 -10.87 -2.61 -2.99
C ALA A 51 -12.18 -1.83 -2.78
N PHE A 52 -12.07 -0.51 -2.79
CA PHE A 52 -13.22 0.35 -2.98
C PHE A 52 -13.66 0.23 -4.44
N PRO A 53 -14.95 -0.04 -4.72
CA PRO A 53 -15.43 -0.06 -6.09
C PRO A 53 -15.27 1.33 -6.74
N PRO A 54 -15.08 1.43 -8.06
CA PRO A 54 -15.15 2.69 -8.78
C PRO A 54 -16.45 3.47 -8.47
N ALA A 55 -16.37 4.80 -8.43
CA ALA A 55 -17.53 5.64 -8.12
C ALA A 55 -18.74 5.41 -9.05
N ALA A 56 -18.46 5.06 -10.32
CA ALA A 56 -19.48 4.75 -11.31
C ALA A 56 -20.36 3.54 -10.93
N GLU A 57 -19.77 2.56 -10.23
CA GLU A 57 -20.49 1.36 -9.79
C GLU A 57 -21.45 1.67 -8.63
N LEU A 58 -21.13 2.66 -7.79
CA LEU A 58 -21.97 3.03 -6.65
C LEU A 58 -23.33 3.59 -7.05
N LEU A 59 -23.44 4.18 -8.25
CA LEU A 59 -24.68 4.77 -8.78
C LEU A 59 -25.22 4.04 -10.01
N ALA A 60 -24.75 2.81 -10.27
CA ALA A 60 -25.13 2.07 -11.48
C ALA A 60 -26.65 1.95 -11.63
N GLU A 61 -27.37 1.63 -10.55
CA GLU A 61 -28.83 1.48 -10.57
C GLU A 61 -29.55 2.80 -10.87
N ALA A 62 -29.19 3.89 -10.17
CA ALA A 62 -29.78 5.21 -10.42
C ALA A 62 -29.50 5.71 -11.85
N ASN A 63 -28.31 5.45 -12.38
CA ASN A 63 -27.97 5.76 -13.77
C ASN A 63 -28.81 4.95 -14.77
N ASN A 64 -28.98 3.64 -14.53
CA ASN A 64 -29.84 2.78 -15.34
C ASN A 64 -31.29 3.28 -15.34
N LEU A 65 -31.84 3.62 -14.17
CA LEU A 65 -33.19 4.19 -14.06
C LEU A 65 -33.32 5.56 -14.73
N ASN A 66 -32.27 6.39 -14.71
CA ASN A 66 -32.25 7.65 -15.46
C ASN A 66 -32.26 7.42 -16.98
N ILE A 67 -31.57 6.39 -17.47
CA ILE A 67 -31.60 6.00 -18.89
C ILE A 67 -32.99 5.49 -19.27
N THR A 68 -33.59 4.61 -18.47
CA THR A 68 -34.84 3.94 -18.85
C THR A 68 -36.05 4.89 -18.81
N THR A 69 -35.97 5.92 -17.96
CA THR A 69 -36.96 7.00 -17.87
C THR A 69 -36.69 8.17 -18.81
N SER A 70 -35.55 8.20 -19.52
CA SER A 70 -35.23 9.30 -20.43
C SER A 70 -36.20 9.38 -21.61
N ASN A 71 -36.19 10.52 -22.29
CA ASN A 71 -36.86 10.66 -23.59
C ASN A 71 -36.25 9.69 -24.62
N ASP A 72 -36.97 9.43 -25.72
CA ASP A 72 -36.58 8.44 -26.71
C ASP A 72 -35.34 8.83 -27.52
N SER A 73 -35.14 10.13 -27.73
CA SER A 73 -33.94 10.66 -28.38
C SER A 73 -32.70 10.37 -27.53
N TRP A 74 -32.69 10.74 -26.25
CA TRP A 74 -31.59 10.44 -25.33
C TRP A 74 -31.33 8.93 -25.21
N PHE A 75 -32.38 8.13 -25.09
CA PHE A 75 -32.26 6.67 -25.00
C PHE A 75 -31.61 6.08 -26.26
N THR A 76 -31.96 6.59 -27.44
CA THR A 76 -31.53 6.00 -28.72
C THR A 76 -30.16 6.52 -29.17
N ASN A 77 -29.90 7.83 -29.04
CA ASN A 77 -28.72 8.49 -29.60
C ASN A 77 -28.11 9.58 -28.70
N LYS A 78 -28.49 9.62 -27.42
CA LYS A 78 -27.99 10.60 -26.43
C LYS A 78 -28.18 12.05 -26.90
N ASP A 79 -29.31 12.32 -27.56
CA ASP A 79 -29.65 13.63 -28.15
C ASP A 79 -28.59 14.17 -29.13
N GLY A 80 -27.88 13.27 -29.84
CA GLY A 80 -26.83 13.64 -30.80
C GLY A 80 -25.56 14.23 -30.17
N THR A 81 -25.36 14.05 -28.85
CA THR A 81 -24.19 14.57 -28.13
C THR A 81 -22.92 13.72 -28.28
N ILE A 82 -23.05 12.49 -28.76
CA ILE A 82 -21.93 11.59 -29.04
C ILE A 82 -21.24 12.05 -30.32
N LYS A 83 -20.09 12.71 -30.19
CA LYS A 83 -19.37 13.38 -31.28
C LYS A 83 -17.87 13.06 -31.27
N LYS A 84 -17.29 12.95 -32.46
CA LYS A 84 -15.85 12.88 -32.68
C LYS A 84 -15.20 14.23 -32.39
N ALA A 85 -13.86 14.23 -32.33
CA ALA A 85 -13.06 15.44 -32.14
C ALA A 85 -13.30 16.52 -33.23
N ASP A 86 -13.71 16.11 -34.43
CA ASP A 86 -14.07 17.00 -35.55
C ASP A 86 -15.50 17.57 -35.46
N GLY A 87 -16.26 17.22 -34.41
CA GLY A 87 -17.62 17.68 -34.17
C GLY A 87 -18.71 16.91 -34.93
N THR A 88 -18.35 15.93 -35.77
CA THR A 88 -19.31 15.01 -36.41
C THR A 88 -19.80 13.96 -35.42
N VAL A 89 -20.98 13.37 -35.68
CA VAL A 89 -21.52 12.30 -34.81
C VAL A 89 -20.60 11.08 -34.85
N ASP A 90 -20.27 10.55 -33.68
CA ASP A 90 -19.56 9.28 -33.59
C ASP A 90 -20.56 8.12 -33.72
N ALA A 91 -20.66 7.54 -34.91
CA ALA A 91 -21.59 6.47 -35.22
C ALA A 91 -21.30 5.17 -34.43
N ASP A 92 -20.03 4.88 -34.14
CA ASP A 92 -19.63 3.64 -33.47
C ASP A 92 -19.94 3.70 -31.96
N GLU A 93 -19.63 4.84 -31.34
CA GLU A 93 -20.01 5.09 -29.94
C GLU A 93 -21.54 5.21 -29.79
N THR A 94 -22.22 5.81 -30.77
CA THR A 94 -23.69 5.87 -30.79
C THR A 94 -24.30 4.47 -30.88
N ALA A 95 -23.80 3.61 -31.79
CA ALA A 95 -24.28 2.24 -31.91
C ALA A 95 -24.02 1.43 -30.62
N THR A 96 -22.89 1.67 -29.95
CA THR A 96 -22.56 1.07 -28.66
C THR A 96 -23.57 1.49 -27.58
N TRP A 97 -23.86 2.79 -27.49
CA TRP A 97 -24.87 3.35 -26.58
C TRP A 97 -26.26 2.74 -26.82
N THR A 98 -26.72 2.73 -28.08
CA THR A 98 -28.02 2.15 -28.43
C THR A 98 -28.10 0.68 -28.03
N LYS A 99 -27.05 -0.10 -28.30
CA LYS A 99 -26.99 -1.52 -27.97
C LYS A 99 -27.03 -1.77 -26.45
N GLN A 100 -26.25 -1.01 -25.68
CA GLN A 100 -26.24 -1.12 -24.22
C GLN A 100 -27.62 -0.81 -23.63
N ASN A 101 -28.27 0.25 -24.10
CA ASN A 101 -29.60 0.63 -23.64
C ASN A 101 -30.67 -0.39 -24.04
N ALA A 102 -30.58 -0.97 -25.24
CA ALA A 102 -31.49 -2.02 -25.67
C ALA A 102 -31.37 -3.28 -24.81
N GLU A 103 -30.15 -3.69 -24.45
CA GLU A 103 -29.93 -4.83 -23.54
C GLU A 103 -30.39 -4.52 -22.11
N LEU A 104 -30.27 -3.28 -21.64
CA LEU A 104 -30.73 -2.85 -20.31
C LEU A 104 -32.25 -3.06 -20.13
N VAL A 105 -33.03 -2.85 -21.19
CA VAL A 105 -34.52 -2.90 -21.18
C VAL A 105 -35.08 -4.16 -21.82
N LYS A 106 -34.23 -5.15 -22.06
CA LYS A 106 -34.63 -6.42 -22.64
C LYS A 106 -35.41 -7.22 -21.62
N ASN A 107 -36.52 -7.83 -22.04
CA ASN A 107 -37.27 -8.74 -21.18
C ASN A 107 -36.35 -9.89 -20.74
N PRO A 108 -36.22 -10.14 -19.43
CA PRO A 108 -35.45 -11.29 -18.96
C PRO A 108 -36.18 -12.59 -19.36
N ILE A 109 -35.40 -13.66 -19.60
CA ILE A 109 -35.94 -15.00 -19.87
C ILE A 109 -36.67 -15.55 -18.62
N THR A 110 -36.18 -15.16 -17.44
CA THR A 110 -36.74 -15.51 -16.13
C THR A 110 -36.52 -14.34 -15.15
N GLY A 111 -37.53 -14.00 -14.33
CA GLY A 111 -37.44 -12.94 -13.32
C GLY A 111 -38.16 -11.65 -13.70
N GLU A 112 -38.10 -10.64 -12.83
CA GLU A 112 -38.75 -9.34 -13.04
C GLU A 112 -37.98 -8.47 -14.05
N HIS A 113 -38.72 -7.76 -14.90
CA HIS A 113 -38.16 -6.78 -15.82
C HIS A 113 -37.83 -5.47 -15.07
N LEU A 114 -36.74 -5.51 -14.30
CA LEU A 114 -36.32 -4.45 -13.38
C LEU A 114 -36.25 -3.05 -14.02
N TYR A 115 -35.68 -2.94 -15.23
CA TYR A 115 -35.42 -1.65 -15.89
C TYR A 115 -36.37 -1.36 -17.07
N LYS A 116 -37.61 -1.85 -17.02
CA LYS A 116 -38.62 -1.58 -18.06
C LYS A 116 -38.75 -0.07 -18.35
N ARG A 117 -38.85 0.30 -19.63
CA ARG A 117 -39.19 1.69 -19.97
C ARG A 117 -40.65 1.96 -19.64
N LEU A 118 -40.90 3.02 -18.89
CA LEU A 118 -42.26 3.53 -18.68
C LEU A 118 -42.84 4.06 -20.00
N PRO A 119 -44.17 4.02 -20.19
CA PRO A 119 -44.82 4.65 -21.34
C PRO A 119 -44.43 6.13 -21.47
N ASP A 120 -44.38 6.64 -22.69
CA ASP A 120 -44.14 8.07 -22.89
C ASP A 120 -45.28 8.91 -22.29
N GLY A 121 -44.91 10.02 -21.64
CA GLY A 121 -45.86 10.91 -20.98
C GLY A 121 -45.32 11.59 -19.72
N ALA A 122 -46.21 12.33 -19.07
CA ALA A 122 -45.88 13.17 -17.91
C ALA A 122 -45.27 12.39 -16.74
N THR A 123 -45.74 11.16 -16.49
CA THR A 123 -45.24 10.30 -15.41
C THR A 123 -43.78 9.90 -15.62
N ARG A 124 -43.42 9.44 -16.83
CA ARG A 124 -42.03 9.13 -17.21
C ARG A 124 -41.12 10.36 -17.10
N GLN A 125 -41.57 11.50 -17.62
CA GLN A 125 -40.81 12.75 -17.58
C GLN A 125 -40.58 13.24 -16.13
N LYS A 126 -41.60 13.15 -15.27
CA LYS A 126 -41.50 13.49 -13.85
C LYS A 126 -40.50 12.59 -13.12
N ALA A 127 -40.55 11.28 -13.36
CA ALA A 127 -39.61 10.32 -12.80
C ALA A 127 -38.17 10.65 -13.22
N ASN A 128 -37.94 10.84 -14.53
CA ASN A 128 -36.63 11.18 -15.05
C ASN A 128 -36.06 12.45 -14.41
N ARG A 129 -36.86 13.51 -14.31
CA ARG A 129 -36.43 14.78 -13.69
C ARG A 129 -36.01 14.58 -12.23
N ARG A 130 -36.76 13.79 -11.46
CA ARG A 130 -36.44 13.50 -10.04
C ARG A 130 -35.20 12.63 -9.91
N ILE A 131 -35.05 11.59 -10.72
CA ILE A 131 -33.85 10.72 -10.71
C ILE A 131 -32.62 11.54 -11.14
N LYS A 132 -32.73 12.37 -12.18
CA LYS A 132 -31.65 13.28 -12.60
C LYS A 132 -31.24 14.25 -11.49
N ALA A 133 -32.19 14.77 -10.70
CA ALA A 133 -31.88 15.61 -9.55
C ALA A 133 -31.14 14.84 -8.45
N LEU A 134 -31.52 13.58 -8.17
CA LEU A 134 -30.80 12.69 -7.24
C LEU A 134 -29.36 12.40 -7.72
N LEU A 135 -29.17 12.10 -9.00
CA LEU A 135 -27.84 11.91 -9.58
C LEU A 135 -27.01 13.20 -9.51
N SER A 136 -27.65 14.36 -9.74
CA SER A 136 -26.98 15.66 -9.62
C SER A 136 -26.55 15.98 -8.19
N SER A 137 -27.34 15.62 -7.17
CA SER A 137 -26.95 15.83 -5.77
C SER A 137 -25.81 14.91 -5.34
N ALA A 138 -25.69 13.73 -5.96
CA ALA A 138 -24.62 12.78 -5.69
C ALA A 138 -23.29 13.15 -6.37
N LYS A 139 -23.29 14.02 -7.39
CA LYS A 139 -22.12 14.30 -8.23
C LYS A 139 -20.88 14.67 -7.43
N GLN A 140 -21.00 15.64 -6.52
CA GLN A 140 -19.85 16.08 -5.70
C GLN A 140 -19.37 14.98 -4.76
N LEU A 141 -20.30 14.22 -4.16
CA LEU A 141 -19.96 13.08 -3.30
C LEU A 141 -19.19 12.01 -4.06
N THR A 142 -19.62 11.67 -5.29
CA THR A 142 -18.92 10.70 -6.14
C THR A 142 -17.54 11.17 -6.58
N THR A 143 -17.37 12.47 -6.85
CA THR A 143 -16.05 13.04 -7.15
C THR A 143 -15.13 12.94 -5.93
N HIS A 144 -15.59 13.38 -4.76
CA HIS A 144 -14.81 13.28 -3.53
C HIS A 144 -14.45 11.82 -3.18
N TYR A 145 -15.40 10.90 -3.39
CA TYR A 145 -15.18 9.47 -3.19
C TYR A 145 -14.08 8.95 -4.12
N GLN A 146 -14.16 9.21 -5.42
CA GLN A 146 -13.15 8.74 -6.37
C GLN A 146 -11.77 9.33 -6.07
N THR A 147 -11.69 10.63 -5.78
CA THR A 147 -10.44 11.28 -5.38
C THR A 147 -9.82 10.63 -4.15
N ALA A 148 -10.64 10.25 -3.16
CA ALA A 148 -10.15 9.57 -1.97
C ALA A 148 -9.68 8.13 -2.27
N VAL A 149 -10.40 7.39 -3.13
CA VAL A 149 -9.97 6.06 -3.58
C VAL A 149 -8.64 6.11 -4.34
N ASP A 150 -8.48 7.09 -5.24
CA ASP A 150 -7.25 7.30 -6.01
C ASP A 150 -6.09 7.66 -5.08
N ALA A 151 -6.32 8.53 -4.10
CA ALA A 151 -5.32 8.94 -3.11
C ALA A 151 -4.89 7.78 -2.20
N ILE A 152 -5.82 6.94 -1.72
CA ILE A 152 -5.50 5.71 -0.96
C ILE A 152 -4.59 4.79 -1.79
N THR A 153 -4.92 4.60 -3.07
CA THR A 153 -4.15 3.75 -3.97
C THR A 153 -2.74 4.31 -4.18
N LYS A 154 -2.64 5.63 -4.41
CA LYS A 154 -1.38 6.33 -4.58
C LYS A 154 -0.47 6.22 -3.35
N HIS A 155 -1.01 6.52 -2.15
CA HIS A 155 -0.25 6.41 -0.90
C HIS A 155 0.29 4.99 -0.66
N ARG A 156 -0.49 3.95 -0.98
CA ARG A 156 -0.02 2.56 -0.90
C ARG A 156 1.11 2.26 -1.87
N GLN A 157 1.02 2.73 -3.12
CA GLN A 157 2.08 2.57 -4.11
C GLN A 157 3.35 3.32 -3.69
N GLN A 158 3.21 4.53 -3.14
CA GLN A 158 4.33 5.31 -2.61
C GLN A 158 5.01 4.58 -1.44
N ALA A 159 4.22 4.01 -0.51
CA ALA A 159 4.76 3.18 0.57
C ALA A 159 5.55 1.96 0.05
N GLN A 160 5.02 1.25 -0.96
CA GLN A 160 5.72 0.13 -1.59
C GLN A 160 7.05 0.55 -2.22
N GLN A 161 7.05 1.67 -2.96
CA GLN A 161 8.25 2.20 -3.59
C GLN A 161 9.28 2.61 -2.54
N LYS A 162 8.86 3.29 -1.47
CA LYS A 162 9.74 3.71 -0.37
C LYS A 162 10.35 2.53 0.37
N ILE A 163 9.58 1.47 0.64
CA ILE A 163 10.11 0.21 1.18
C ILE A 163 11.16 -0.38 0.23
N GLN A 164 10.88 -0.44 -1.07
CA GLN A 164 11.82 -0.99 -2.04
C GLN A 164 13.11 -0.17 -2.14
N THR A 165 13.02 1.16 -2.19
CA THR A 165 14.16 2.07 -2.21
C THR A 165 15.02 1.93 -0.96
N ALA A 166 14.41 1.83 0.23
CA ALA A 166 15.15 1.63 1.46
C ALA A 166 15.97 0.33 1.46
N ILE A 167 15.40 -0.75 0.92
CA ILE A 167 16.06 -2.05 0.93
C ILE A 167 17.13 -2.14 -0.16
N PHE A 168 16.83 -1.80 -1.42
CA PHE A 168 17.69 -2.06 -2.58
C PHE A 168 18.27 -0.81 -3.24
N GLY A 169 17.74 0.36 -2.93
CA GLY A 169 18.07 1.63 -3.59
C GLY A 169 17.07 1.99 -4.69
N THR A 170 17.16 3.24 -5.15
CA THR A 170 16.27 3.81 -6.17
C THR A 170 16.28 2.97 -7.44
N ASP A 171 15.08 2.65 -7.94
CA ASP A 171 14.85 1.88 -9.18
C ASP A 171 15.48 0.47 -9.20
N LYS A 172 15.79 -0.09 -8.03
CA LYS A 172 16.30 -1.47 -7.87
C LYS A 172 15.28 -2.32 -7.13
N SER A 173 15.18 -3.60 -7.50
CA SER A 173 14.33 -4.59 -6.85
C SER A 173 15.11 -5.80 -6.31
N ASP A 174 16.43 -5.82 -6.51
CA ASP A 174 17.34 -6.87 -6.08
C ASP A 174 18.73 -6.29 -5.76
N PHE A 175 19.57 -7.11 -5.13
CA PHE A 175 20.91 -6.76 -4.70
C PHE A 175 21.82 -6.41 -5.90
N ASP A 176 22.35 -5.20 -5.90
CA ASP A 176 23.26 -4.74 -6.94
C ASP A 176 24.71 -5.10 -6.62
N LYS A 177 25.10 -6.30 -7.04
CA LYS A 177 26.46 -6.82 -6.84
C LYS A 177 27.55 -5.95 -7.47
N SER A 178 27.23 -5.09 -8.46
CA SER A 178 28.21 -4.22 -9.11
C SER A 178 28.82 -3.17 -8.17
N ARG A 179 28.24 -2.97 -6.98
CA ARG A 179 28.89 -2.16 -5.94
C ARG A 179 30.16 -2.80 -5.37
N TYR A 180 30.41 -4.08 -5.66
CA TYR A 180 31.59 -4.85 -5.24
C TYR A 180 32.59 -5.10 -6.39
N THR A 181 32.55 -4.33 -7.48
CA THR A 181 33.47 -4.51 -8.62
C THR A 181 34.90 -4.02 -8.34
N ALA A 182 35.06 -3.05 -7.43
CA ALA A 182 36.35 -2.40 -7.15
C ALA A 182 36.97 -2.88 -5.84
N ALA A 183 38.31 -2.77 -5.76
CA ALA A 183 39.02 -2.91 -4.50
C ALA A 183 38.49 -1.90 -3.47
N THR A 184 38.52 -2.26 -2.19
CA THR A 184 38.01 -1.48 -1.05
C THR A 184 36.49 -1.21 -1.03
N SER A 185 35.73 -1.70 -2.02
CA SER A 185 34.27 -1.51 -2.08
C SER A 185 33.57 -1.99 -0.81
N ARG A 186 33.95 -3.14 -0.25
CA ARG A 186 33.32 -3.67 0.97
C ARG A 186 33.65 -2.76 2.15
N GLY A 187 34.94 -2.47 2.37
CA GLY A 187 35.38 -1.58 3.44
C GLY A 187 34.68 -0.22 3.37
N ASN A 188 34.54 0.36 2.18
CA ASN A 188 33.79 1.61 2.01
C ASN A 188 32.31 1.46 2.37
N LEU A 189 31.63 0.39 1.93
CA LEU A 189 30.22 0.17 2.28
C LEU A 189 30.00 -0.13 3.77
N CYS A 190 31.01 -0.66 4.46
CA CYS A 190 30.93 -0.98 5.89
C CYS A 190 31.44 0.15 6.79
N GLY A 191 32.07 1.20 6.25
CA GLY A 191 32.67 2.26 7.05
C GLY A 191 34.02 1.88 7.65
N ASP A 192 34.94 1.33 6.83
CA ASP A 192 36.35 1.08 7.18
C ASP A 192 37.16 2.39 7.30
N ASN A 193 36.69 3.28 8.17
CA ASN A 193 37.34 4.51 8.59
C ASN A 193 36.89 4.84 10.01
N ALA A 194 37.76 5.48 10.80
CA ALA A 194 37.43 5.91 12.15
C ALA A 194 36.30 6.96 12.21
N ASP A 195 36.03 7.69 11.14
CA ASP A 195 34.89 8.62 11.07
C ASP A 195 33.71 8.05 10.29
N GLY A 196 33.78 6.77 9.88
CA GLY A 196 32.88 6.18 8.90
C GLY A 196 33.13 6.72 7.50
N THR A 197 32.41 6.19 6.53
CA THR A 197 32.51 6.55 5.11
C THR A 197 31.16 7.08 4.62
N PRO A 198 31.12 7.93 3.58
CA PRO A 198 29.86 8.31 2.94
C PRO A 198 29.04 7.10 2.47
N GLU A 199 29.71 6.07 1.94
CA GLU A 199 29.11 4.88 1.34
C GLU A 199 28.43 3.96 2.36
N ALA A 200 28.68 4.13 3.66
CA ALA A 200 27.98 3.42 4.72
C ALA A 200 26.47 3.73 4.75
N ASP A 201 26.02 4.86 4.17
CA ASP A 201 24.59 5.17 3.97
C ASP A 201 23.97 4.44 2.75
N ALA A 202 24.51 3.28 2.39
CA ALA A 202 23.97 2.44 1.34
C ALA A 202 22.58 1.89 1.70
N PRO A 203 21.78 1.45 0.72
CA PRO A 203 20.55 0.70 0.98
C PRO A 203 20.75 -0.49 1.92
N LEU A 204 19.70 -0.89 2.64
CA LEU A 204 19.82 -1.85 3.75
C LEU A 204 20.52 -3.16 3.38
N VAL A 205 20.33 -3.66 2.15
CA VAL A 205 20.92 -4.95 1.73
C VAL A 205 22.46 -5.02 1.88
N TYR A 206 23.16 -3.89 1.81
CA TYR A 206 24.63 -3.86 1.95
C TYR A 206 25.08 -4.03 3.40
N ALA A 207 24.27 -3.61 4.37
CA ALA A 207 24.56 -3.80 5.79
C ALA A 207 24.66 -5.29 6.16
N PHE A 208 23.88 -6.15 5.51
CA PHE A 208 23.97 -7.59 5.71
C PHE A 208 25.33 -8.17 5.33
N ILE A 209 25.93 -7.72 4.22
CA ILE A 209 27.26 -8.17 3.82
C ILE A 209 28.29 -7.78 4.89
N CYS A 210 28.19 -6.56 5.42
CA CYS A 210 29.09 -6.09 6.48
C CYS A 210 28.98 -6.87 7.79
N LEU A 211 27.76 -7.23 8.19
CA LEU A 211 27.51 -8.00 9.42
C LEU A 211 27.85 -9.49 9.31
N CYS A 212 27.70 -10.07 8.12
CA CYS A 212 27.66 -11.52 7.97
C CYS A 212 28.83 -12.12 7.19
N THR A 213 29.77 -11.30 6.71
CA THR A 213 30.93 -11.75 5.94
C THR A 213 32.22 -11.18 6.52
N GLU A 214 33.28 -11.99 6.50
CA GLU A 214 34.63 -11.53 6.82
C GLU A 214 35.39 -11.10 5.55
N LYS A 215 36.37 -10.22 5.75
CA LYS A 215 37.25 -9.70 4.70
C LYS A 215 38.46 -10.59 4.45
N ASP A 216 39.02 -11.19 5.51
CA ASP A 216 40.32 -11.89 5.48
C ASP A 216 40.19 -13.42 5.69
N GLY A 217 38.97 -13.96 5.59
CA GLY A 217 38.70 -15.37 5.78
C GLY A 217 37.22 -15.69 5.71
N ALA A 218 36.87 -16.95 5.98
CA ALA A 218 35.49 -17.37 6.13
C ALA A 218 34.89 -16.80 7.42
N ALA A 219 33.67 -16.27 7.33
CA ALA A 219 32.90 -15.88 8.52
C ALA A 219 32.61 -17.09 9.43
N GLN A 220 32.48 -16.85 10.73
CA GLN A 220 32.29 -17.89 11.75
C GLN A 220 30.81 -18.05 12.17
N SER A 221 29.86 -17.80 11.26
CA SER A 221 28.42 -17.88 11.51
C SER A 221 27.92 -16.87 12.55
N GLU A 222 28.44 -15.65 12.51
CA GLU A 222 28.08 -14.57 13.45
C GLU A 222 26.64 -14.09 13.25
N CYS A 223 26.12 -14.10 12.03
CA CYS A 223 24.72 -13.74 11.75
C CYS A 223 23.74 -14.91 11.96
N ALA A 224 24.07 -16.07 11.38
CA ALA A 224 23.27 -17.28 11.47
C ALA A 224 24.12 -18.49 11.08
N ASN A 225 23.70 -19.67 11.54
CA ASN A 225 24.36 -20.93 11.21
C ASN A 225 24.45 -21.13 9.68
N GLY A 226 25.65 -21.43 9.18
CA GLY A 226 25.89 -21.74 7.77
C GLY A 226 26.12 -20.52 6.87
N ILE A 227 26.13 -19.30 7.43
CA ILE A 227 26.61 -18.10 6.75
C ILE A 227 28.09 -17.93 7.09
N THR A 228 28.95 -18.43 6.21
CA THR A 228 30.42 -18.49 6.41
C THR A 228 31.19 -17.85 5.26
N ASP A 229 30.50 -17.05 4.44
CA ASP A 229 31.05 -16.48 3.22
C ASP A 229 32.07 -15.38 3.51
N MET A 230 33.04 -15.26 2.60
CA MET A 230 34.05 -14.22 2.59
C MET A 230 33.74 -13.24 1.47
N VAL A 231 33.75 -11.95 1.76
CA VAL A 231 33.75 -10.89 0.76
C VAL A 231 34.95 -10.02 1.07
N SER A 232 35.96 -10.03 0.21
CA SER A 232 37.21 -9.30 0.49
C SER A 232 37.15 -7.85 0.01
N ASP A 233 38.23 -7.10 0.22
CA ASP A 233 38.47 -5.81 -0.44
C ASP A 233 39.45 -5.92 -1.62
N ALA A 234 39.72 -7.15 -2.09
CA ALA A 234 40.63 -7.41 -3.19
C ALA A 234 39.88 -7.54 -4.52
N GLY A 235 40.26 -6.71 -5.50
CA GLY A 235 39.74 -6.80 -6.86
C GLY A 235 38.22 -6.77 -6.94
N SER A 236 37.65 -7.47 -7.92
CA SER A 236 36.19 -7.65 -8.03
C SER A 236 35.72 -8.79 -7.14
N GLN A 237 34.65 -8.54 -6.39
CA GLN A 237 34.02 -9.48 -5.44
C GLN A 237 32.52 -9.67 -5.72
N GLU A 238 32.06 -9.34 -6.93
CA GLU A 238 30.64 -9.41 -7.30
C GLU A 238 30.04 -10.80 -7.08
N SER A 239 30.77 -11.86 -7.42
CA SER A 239 30.28 -13.24 -7.31
C SER A 239 30.16 -13.66 -5.85
N GLN A 240 31.19 -13.35 -5.04
CA GLN A 240 31.25 -13.62 -3.62
C GLN A 240 30.13 -12.88 -2.87
N ALA A 241 29.94 -11.59 -3.18
CA ALA A 241 28.87 -10.79 -2.60
C ALA A 241 27.48 -11.34 -2.98
N ALA A 242 27.27 -11.76 -4.23
CA ALA A 242 26.03 -12.37 -4.67
C ALA A 242 25.74 -13.72 -3.99
N ASP A 243 26.76 -14.58 -3.83
CA ASP A 243 26.64 -15.86 -3.15
C ASP A 243 26.33 -15.71 -1.65
N ALA A 244 27.00 -14.76 -0.99
CA ALA A 244 26.73 -14.39 0.39
C ALA A 244 25.29 -13.85 0.54
N TRP A 245 24.89 -12.90 -0.31
CA TRP A 245 23.53 -12.35 -0.31
C TRP A 245 22.47 -13.43 -0.47
N ARG A 246 22.67 -14.41 -1.37
CA ARG A 246 21.72 -15.52 -1.55
C ARG A 246 21.48 -16.29 -0.26
N LYS A 247 22.53 -16.58 0.52
CA LYS A 247 22.42 -17.30 1.80
C LYS A 247 21.77 -16.44 2.88
N ILE A 248 22.16 -15.16 2.97
CA ILE A 248 21.60 -14.19 3.89
C ILE A 248 20.10 -14.00 3.64
N LYS A 249 19.70 -13.79 2.38
CA LYS A 249 18.30 -13.70 1.95
C LYS A 249 17.50 -14.93 2.39
N ALA A 250 18.00 -16.14 2.10
CA ALA A 250 17.34 -17.38 2.49
C ALA A 250 17.17 -17.49 4.02
N ALA A 251 18.17 -17.07 4.79
CA ALA A 251 18.08 -17.02 6.25
C ALA A 251 17.01 -16.02 6.72
N CYS A 252 16.94 -14.81 6.17
CA CYS A 252 15.88 -13.86 6.49
C CYS A 252 14.48 -14.37 6.11
N GLU A 253 14.34 -15.06 4.98
CA GLU A 253 13.07 -15.65 4.54
C GLU A 253 12.57 -16.76 5.48
N SER A 254 13.48 -17.41 6.22
CA SER A 254 13.14 -18.40 7.25
C SER A 254 12.60 -17.78 8.55
N HIS A 255 12.79 -16.47 8.76
CA HIS A 255 12.24 -15.77 9.92
C HIS A 255 10.72 -15.57 9.78
N ARG A 256 10.09 -15.10 10.87
CA ARG A 256 8.66 -14.76 10.86
C ARG A 256 8.34 -13.77 9.75
N GLN A 257 7.35 -14.13 8.93
CA GLN A 257 6.84 -13.31 7.83
C GLN A 257 5.64 -12.47 8.26
N TYR A 258 5.49 -11.29 7.63
CA TYR A 258 4.35 -10.43 7.88
C TYR A 258 3.14 -10.86 7.03
N SER A 259 2.00 -11.10 7.67
CA SER A 259 0.72 -11.35 7.00
C SER A 259 0.05 -10.05 6.57
N LEU A 260 0.25 -8.97 7.33
CA LEU A 260 -0.27 -7.63 7.07
C LEU A 260 0.81 -6.61 7.47
N LEU A 261 0.95 -5.57 6.65
CA LEU A 261 1.79 -4.41 6.95
C LEU A 261 0.91 -3.24 7.36
N THR A 262 1.25 -2.63 8.49
CA THR A 262 0.62 -1.43 9.03
C THR A 262 1.70 -0.40 9.34
N PRO A 263 1.36 0.90 9.49
CA PRO A 263 2.30 1.93 9.93
C PRO A 263 3.04 1.51 11.21
N ASN A 264 2.32 0.97 12.19
CA ASN A 264 2.89 0.51 13.46
C ASN A 264 3.88 -0.65 13.29
N THR A 265 3.64 -1.54 12.33
CA THR A 265 4.56 -2.65 12.04
C THR A 265 5.91 -2.11 11.54
N ILE A 266 5.88 -1.16 10.59
CA ILE A 266 7.09 -0.54 10.05
C ILE A 266 7.81 0.26 11.14
N THR A 267 7.09 1.10 11.89
CA THR A 267 7.65 1.88 13.00
C THR A 267 8.29 1.01 14.09
N SER A 268 7.67 -0.13 14.41
CA SER A 268 8.24 -1.08 15.38
C SER A 268 9.56 -1.65 14.90
N VAL A 269 9.66 -2.03 13.61
CA VAL A 269 10.91 -2.54 13.03
C VAL A 269 11.99 -1.45 13.04
N LEU A 270 11.63 -0.22 12.68
CA LEU A 270 12.55 0.92 12.75
C LEU A 270 13.09 1.16 14.16
N THR A 271 12.21 1.12 15.16
CA THR A 271 12.60 1.32 16.56
C THR A 271 13.51 0.19 17.04
N THR A 272 13.24 -1.06 16.64
CA THR A 272 14.13 -2.19 16.94
C THR A 272 15.51 -1.95 16.33
N ILE A 273 15.60 -1.63 15.04
CA ILE A 273 16.87 -1.39 14.35
C ILE A 273 17.65 -0.22 14.99
N VAL A 274 17.00 0.91 15.22
CA VAL A 274 17.64 2.08 15.86
C VAL A 274 18.13 1.73 17.27
N GLY A 275 17.39 0.94 18.03
CA GLY A 275 17.81 0.46 19.35
C GLY A 275 18.97 -0.53 19.32
N ARG A 276 19.30 -1.10 18.16
CA ARG A 276 20.46 -1.99 17.96
C ARG A 276 21.72 -1.22 17.58
N ILE A 277 21.61 -0.04 16.98
CA ILE A 277 22.77 0.82 16.70
C ILE A 277 23.43 1.21 18.02
N GLY A 278 24.67 0.78 18.19
CA GLY A 278 25.49 0.98 19.37
C GLY A 278 25.20 0.02 20.54
N ALA A 279 24.41 -1.03 20.34
CA ALA A 279 24.02 -1.95 21.40
C ALA A 279 25.09 -3.00 21.76
N GLU A 280 25.88 -3.46 20.79
CA GLU A 280 26.88 -4.53 20.96
C GLU A 280 28.27 -4.04 21.37
N ASN A 281 28.37 -2.78 21.82
CA ASN A 281 29.63 -2.20 22.26
C ASN A 281 30.01 -2.72 23.65
N SER A 282 31.07 -3.53 23.70
CA SER A 282 31.50 -4.20 24.92
C SER A 282 32.88 -3.75 25.43
N GLU A 283 33.59 -2.86 24.74
CA GLU A 283 34.94 -2.43 25.15
C GLU A 283 35.06 -0.94 25.52
N THR A 284 35.86 -0.69 26.56
CA THR A 284 36.20 0.62 27.13
C THR A 284 37.24 1.40 26.30
N THR A 285 37.68 0.88 25.15
CA THR A 285 38.80 1.36 24.34
C THR A 285 38.38 2.11 23.07
N THR A 286 37.11 2.06 22.67
CA THR A 286 36.60 2.54 21.36
C THR A 286 35.44 3.55 21.45
N ALA A 287 35.29 4.22 22.59
CA ALA A 287 34.16 5.09 22.96
C ALA A 287 33.74 6.18 21.92
N THR A 288 34.58 6.52 20.95
CA THR A 288 34.32 7.60 19.97
C THR A 288 33.32 7.20 18.87
N ASN A 289 33.25 5.92 18.48
CA ASN A 289 32.51 5.47 17.28
C ASN A 289 31.41 4.45 17.58
N ASP A 290 31.59 3.72 18.68
CA ASP A 290 30.75 2.64 19.18
C ASP A 290 29.26 2.99 19.14
N LYS A 291 28.86 4.17 19.65
CA LYS A 291 27.44 4.58 19.68
C LYS A 291 26.77 4.78 18.31
N PHE A 292 27.53 4.76 17.22
CA PHE A 292 27.05 4.90 15.84
C PHE A 292 27.24 3.61 15.03
N THR A 293 27.63 2.51 15.67
CA THR A 293 28.00 1.28 14.98
C THR A 293 26.90 0.23 15.13
N LEU A 294 26.52 -0.44 14.05
CA LEU A 294 25.67 -1.64 14.09
C LEU A 294 26.55 -2.88 13.89
N GLY A 295 26.37 -3.93 14.68
CA GLY A 295 27.25 -5.09 14.68
C GLY A 295 28.38 -5.00 15.69
N LYS A 296 29.12 -6.11 15.81
CA LYS A 296 30.24 -6.24 16.73
C LYS A 296 31.47 -5.45 16.27
N ILE A 297 32.01 -4.65 17.19
CA ILE A 297 33.21 -3.85 16.97
C ILE A 297 34.12 -3.88 18.20
N ILE A 298 35.42 -4.08 17.98
CA ILE A 298 36.48 -3.95 19.01
C ILE A 298 37.57 -2.94 18.61
N SER A 299 37.32 -2.16 17.55
CA SER A 299 38.26 -1.16 17.03
C SER A 299 37.51 0.09 16.58
N SER A 300 38.18 1.12 16.08
CA SER A 300 37.49 2.30 15.58
C SER A 300 36.89 2.14 14.17
N LYS A 301 37.10 1.01 13.48
CA LYS A 301 36.68 0.81 12.08
C LYS A 301 36.00 -0.54 11.84
N CYS A 302 35.08 -0.56 10.89
CA CYS A 302 34.35 -1.76 10.46
C CYS A 302 34.99 -2.35 9.21
N ASP A 303 36.15 -2.99 9.37
CA ASP A 303 36.92 -3.56 8.26
C ASP A 303 36.63 -5.05 8.01
N GLY A 304 35.96 -5.75 8.93
CA GLY A 304 35.72 -7.20 8.82
C GLY A 304 36.96 -8.07 8.74
N SER A 305 38.14 -7.59 9.14
CA SER A 305 39.38 -8.38 9.16
C SER A 305 39.35 -9.56 10.15
N ALA A 306 38.35 -9.60 11.03
CA ALA A 306 38.05 -10.71 11.92
C ALA A 306 36.56 -10.69 12.30
N SER A 307 36.07 -11.81 12.82
CA SER A 307 34.70 -12.00 13.34
C SER A 307 34.21 -10.92 14.33
N ASN A 308 35.12 -10.27 15.06
CA ASN A 308 34.81 -9.19 16.00
C ASN A 308 34.85 -7.77 15.40
N LYS A 309 34.90 -7.66 14.06
CA LYS A 309 34.87 -6.40 13.31
C LYS A 309 33.86 -6.40 12.16
N GLN A 310 32.90 -7.32 12.20
CA GLN A 310 31.78 -7.38 11.26
C GLN A 310 30.68 -6.42 11.71
N CYS A 311 30.76 -5.19 11.23
CA CYS A 311 29.88 -4.10 11.64
C CYS A 311 29.69 -3.09 10.52
N ILE A 312 28.85 -2.08 10.75
CA ILE A 312 28.72 -0.89 9.93
C ILE A 312 28.96 0.34 10.80
N ASN A 313 29.89 1.21 10.40
CA ASN A 313 30.17 2.45 11.10
C ASN A 313 29.39 3.63 10.47
N PHE A 314 28.29 4.04 11.11
CA PHE A 314 27.46 5.16 10.67
C PHE A 314 27.89 6.52 11.25
N LYS A 315 29.09 6.65 11.82
CA LYS A 315 29.52 7.91 12.46
C LYS A 315 29.50 9.10 11.50
N LYS A 316 29.81 8.90 10.22
CA LYS A 316 29.77 9.97 9.20
C LYS A 316 28.36 10.55 9.06
N GLN A 317 27.36 9.67 9.14
CA GLN A 317 25.95 9.97 8.96
C GLN A 317 25.31 10.50 10.25
N LEU A 318 25.54 9.81 11.38
CA LEU A 318 24.85 10.04 12.66
C LEU A 318 25.64 10.89 13.66
N GLY A 319 26.93 11.14 13.40
CA GLY A 319 27.82 11.90 14.28
C GLY A 319 27.55 13.40 14.35
N SER A 320 26.73 13.93 13.43
CA SER A 320 26.34 15.33 13.39
C SER A 320 24.93 15.54 13.96
N LYS A 321 24.64 16.76 14.44
CA LYS A 321 23.31 17.12 14.91
C LYS A 321 22.31 17.02 13.74
N GLY A 322 21.29 16.17 13.90
CA GLY A 322 20.31 15.91 12.83
C GLY A 322 20.78 14.90 11.78
N GLY A 323 21.86 14.16 12.07
CA GLY A 323 22.33 13.04 11.26
C GLY A 323 21.24 11.99 11.04
N LYS A 324 21.25 11.36 9.88
CA LYS A 324 20.20 10.45 9.40
C LYS A 324 20.76 9.35 8.51
N LEU A 325 20.04 8.24 8.38
CA LEU A 325 20.30 7.20 7.39
C LEU A 325 19.19 7.22 6.35
N SER A 326 19.55 7.29 5.07
CA SER A 326 18.60 7.48 3.98
C SER A 326 17.58 6.35 3.90
N TRP A 327 17.99 5.11 4.13
CA TRP A 327 17.08 3.96 4.14
C TRP A 327 16.15 3.90 5.36
N LEU A 328 16.55 4.47 6.51
CA LEU A 328 15.64 4.64 7.66
C LEU A 328 14.60 5.74 7.39
N ASP A 329 15.00 6.83 6.75
CA ASP A 329 14.10 7.92 6.32
C ASP A 329 13.05 7.38 5.34
N ASP A 330 13.47 6.61 4.32
CA ASP A 330 12.54 6.02 3.35
C ASP A 330 11.53 5.06 4.00
N LEU A 331 11.95 4.21 4.95
CA LEU A 331 11.03 3.36 5.70
C LEU A 331 10.09 4.18 6.61
N THR A 332 10.57 5.28 7.17
CA THR A 332 9.74 6.21 7.97
C THR A 332 8.68 6.86 7.10
N GLU A 333 9.05 7.30 5.90
CA GLU A 333 8.12 7.85 4.91
C GLU A 333 7.12 6.78 4.45
N ALA A 334 7.56 5.53 4.25
CA ALA A 334 6.63 4.43 3.95
C ALA A 334 5.57 4.23 5.05
N ALA A 335 5.97 4.31 6.33
CA ALA A 335 5.02 4.26 7.44
C ALA A 335 4.04 5.44 7.42
N HIS A 336 4.52 6.64 7.09
CA HIS A 336 3.69 7.84 6.95
C HIS A 336 2.66 7.71 5.81
N GLU A 337 3.10 7.25 4.63
CA GLU A 337 2.23 7.02 3.48
C GLU A 337 1.14 5.99 3.79
N LEU A 338 1.47 4.89 4.47
CA LEU A 338 0.46 3.93 4.93
C LEU A 338 -0.52 4.54 5.93
N ALA A 339 -0.04 5.41 6.83
CA ALA A 339 -0.90 6.08 7.79
C ALA A 339 -1.88 7.04 7.09
N GLU A 340 -1.46 7.70 6.00
CA GLU A 340 -2.40 8.49 5.21
C GLU A 340 -3.43 7.65 4.47
N ALA A 341 -3.00 6.52 3.87
CA ALA A 341 -3.94 5.60 3.26
C ALA A 341 -5.00 5.14 4.27
N GLU A 342 -4.59 4.72 5.48
CA GLU A 342 -5.50 4.31 6.55
C GLU A 342 -6.45 5.42 7.01
N ARG A 343 -5.97 6.67 7.16
CA ARG A 343 -6.82 7.83 7.50
C ARG A 343 -7.91 8.06 6.45
N GLN A 344 -7.54 7.98 5.18
CA GLN A 344 -8.49 8.19 4.08
C GLN A 344 -9.50 7.05 3.92
N GLN A 345 -9.16 5.82 4.34
CA GLN A 345 -10.10 4.70 4.26
C GLN A 345 -11.39 4.96 5.04
N ALA A 346 -11.29 5.46 6.29
CA ALA A 346 -12.46 5.73 7.12
C ALA A 346 -13.39 6.79 6.50
N ALA A 347 -12.81 7.89 6.00
CA ALA A 347 -13.55 8.93 5.30
C ALA A 347 -14.22 8.40 4.02
N THR A 348 -13.53 7.54 3.27
CA THR A 348 -14.04 6.93 2.03
C THR A 348 -15.20 5.98 2.28
N GLN A 349 -15.18 5.23 3.39
CA GLN A 349 -16.33 4.40 3.79
C GLN A 349 -17.56 5.25 4.10
N ASN A 350 -17.40 6.39 4.77
CA ASN A 350 -18.50 7.31 5.05
C ASN A 350 -19.09 7.89 3.75
N LEU A 351 -18.23 8.31 2.81
CA LEU A 351 -18.68 8.78 1.49
C LEU A 351 -19.46 7.69 0.74
N LYS A 352 -18.96 6.45 0.73
CA LYS A 352 -19.68 5.30 0.14
C LYS A 352 -21.06 5.13 0.77
N ALA A 353 -21.15 5.16 2.10
CA ALA A 353 -22.40 5.03 2.82
C ALA A 353 -23.39 6.18 2.54
N SER A 354 -22.90 7.39 2.24
CA SER A 354 -23.74 8.53 1.82
C SER A 354 -24.21 8.45 0.36
N ILE A 355 -23.46 7.77 -0.52
CA ILE A 355 -23.81 7.64 -1.95
C ILE A 355 -24.85 6.53 -2.17
N LEU A 356 -24.70 5.38 -1.51
CA LEU A 356 -25.55 4.19 -1.76
C LEU A 356 -27.07 4.43 -1.62
N PRO A 357 -27.58 5.25 -0.68
CA PRO A 357 -29.01 5.53 -0.57
C PRO A 357 -29.63 6.18 -1.82
N ILE A 358 -28.83 6.78 -2.70
CA ILE A 358 -29.31 7.38 -3.95
C ILE A 358 -29.93 6.34 -4.87
N ASN A 359 -29.38 5.12 -4.93
CA ASN A 359 -29.98 4.03 -5.71
C ASN A 359 -31.38 3.68 -5.18
N ARG A 360 -31.54 3.58 -3.84
CA ARG A 360 -32.84 3.32 -3.22
C ARG A 360 -33.85 4.41 -3.55
N HIS A 361 -33.46 5.68 -3.42
CA HIS A 361 -34.35 6.79 -3.76
C HIS A 361 -34.71 6.84 -5.25
N ALA A 362 -33.78 6.48 -6.14
CA ALA A 362 -34.07 6.39 -7.56
C ALA A 362 -35.09 5.27 -7.84
N TRP A 363 -34.96 4.12 -7.17
CA TRP A 363 -35.95 3.05 -7.21
C TRP A 363 -37.31 3.50 -6.71
N ASP A 364 -37.40 4.15 -5.55
CA ASP A 364 -38.67 4.65 -5.00
C ASP A 364 -39.38 5.61 -5.97
N VAL A 365 -38.61 6.47 -6.65
CA VAL A 365 -39.14 7.37 -7.68
C VAL A 365 -39.66 6.59 -8.89
N TYR A 366 -38.90 5.60 -9.35
CA TYR A 366 -39.26 4.79 -10.51
C TYR A 366 -40.47 3.88 -10.24
N THR A 367 -40.52 3.19 -9.11
CA THR A 367 -41.61 2.27 -8.75
C THR A 367 -42.92 3.03 -8.52
N SER A 368 -42.87 4.19 -7.88
CA SER A 368 -44.03 5.09 -7.77
C SER A 368 -44.53 5.52 -9.15
N ALA A 369 -43.63 5.87 -10.07
CA ALA A 369 -44.00 6.25 -11.43
C ALA A 369 -44.53 5.07 -12.26
N ALA A 370 -44.00 3.86 -12.05
CA ALA A 370 -44.51 2.64 -12.66
C ALA A 370 -45.95 2.36 -12.21
N TYR A 371 -46.20 2.45 -10.90
CA TYR A 371 -47.54 2.29 -10.33
C TYR A 371 -48.53 3.32 -10.89
N ASP A 372 -48.15 4.60 -10.93
CA ASP A 372 -48.99 5.68 -11.47
C ASP A 372 -49.29 5.49 -12.97
N ALA A 373 -48.34 4.92 -13.74
CA ALA A 373 -48.52 4.64 -15.17
C ALA A 373 -49.46 3.45 -15.42
N GLU A 374 -49.47 2.46 -14.52
CA GLU A 374 -50.37 1.31 -14.57
C GLU A 374 -51.77 1.63 -14.04
N ASN A 375 -51.88 2.63 -13.16
CA ASN A 375 -53.14 3.06 -12.52
C ASN A 375 -53.41 4.55 -12.77
N PRO A 376 -53.59 4.99 -14.03
CA PRO A 376 -53.83 6.40 -14.32
C PRO A 376 -55.11 6.87 -13.60
N ALA A 377 -54.99 7.90 -12.77
CA ALA A 377 -56.12 8.49 -12.08
C ALA A 377 -57.22 8.84 -13.11
N GLN A 378 -58.44 8.32 -12.89
CA GLN A 378 -59.58 8.70 -13.73
C GLN A 378 -59.80 10.20 -13.59
N VAL A 379 -59.65 10.93 -14.70
CA VAL A 379 -60.06 12.33 -14.79
C VAL A 379 -61.56 12.35 -14.51
N LEU A 380 -61.96 12.86 -13.34
CA LEU A 380 -63.37 13.12 -13.07
C LEU A 380 -63.89 14.06 -14.17
N PRO A 381 -65.03 13.76 -14.81
CA PRO A 381 -65.59 14.62 -15.83
C PRO A 381 -65.78 16.04 -15.28
N PRO A 382 -65.56 17.09 -16.08
CA PRO A 382 -65.84 18.45 -15.63
C PRO A 382 -67.31 18.54 -15.21
N GLU A 383 -67.57 18.93 -13.96
CA GLU A 383 -68.91 19.30 -13.51
C GLU A 383 -69.47 20.33 -14.50
N GLN A 384 -70.53 19.95 -15.22
CA GLN A 384 -71.34 20.87 -15.99
C GLN A 384 -72.07 21.80 -15.02
N SER A 385 -71.37 22.81 -14.52
CA SER A 385 -71.95 23.96 -13.84
C SER A 385 -72.58 24.88 -14.89
N GLY A 386 -73.70 24.45 -15.45
CA GLY A 386 -74.59 25.31 -16.22
C GLY A 386 -75.36 26.24 -15.26
N PRO A 387 -75.61 27.51 -15.63
CA PRO A 387 -76.29 28.46 -14.76
C PRO A 387 -77.73 28.02 -14.50
N ALA A 388 -78.12 27.92 -13.24
CA ALA A 388 -79.49 27.69 -12.84
C ALA A 388 -80.38 28.84 -13.36
N LYS A 389 -81.32 28.51 -14.26
CA LYS A 389 -82.39 29.43 -14.65
C LYS A 389 -83.34 29.61 -13.46
N LEU A 390 -83.33 30.81 -12.89
CA LEU A 390 -84.41 31.32 -12.04
C LEU A 390 -85.66 31.53 -12.89
N THR A 391 -86.67 30.68 -12.73
CA THR A 391 -88.03 30.95 -13.18
C THR A 391 -88.77 31.79 -12.14
N LYS A 392 -89.50 32.78 -12.65
CA LYS A 392 -90.23 33.84 -11.93
C LYS A 392 -91.24 33.34 -10.92
#